data_AF-A0A9D0KLD7-F1
#
_entry.id   AF-A0A9D0KLD7-F1
#
_cell.length_a   1.000
_cell.length_b   1.000
_cell.length_c   1.000
_cell.angle_alpha   90.00
_cell.angle_beta   90.00
_cell.angle_gamma   90.00
#
_symmetry.space_group_name_H-M   'P 1'
#
loop_
_entity.id
_entity.type
_entity.pdbx_description
1 polymer ?
#
loop_
_entity_poly.entity_id
_entity_poly.type
_entity_poly.pdbx_seq_one_letter_code
_entity_poly.pdbx_strand_id
1 'polypeptide(L)'
;IDMGDRFRMIVNEVEVVPPDAPLPKLPVARAVWVPKPDLKIAAAAWILAGGAHHTGFSQALTTEHLTDFAEMVGIECVVIDAHTDLRMFKRELRWNDMAYALGGGA
;
A
#
# COMPACT_ATOMS: atom_id res chain seq x y z
N ILE A 1 3.35 -6.57 5.99
CA ILE A 1 3.03 -6.28 7.40
C ILE A 1 2.70 -7.59 8.06
N ASP A 2 3.36 -7.88 9.18
CA ASP A 2 3.00 -9.00 10.04
C ASP A 2 1.76 -8.61 10.84
N MET A 3 0.67 -9.37 10.66
CA MET A 3 -0.60 -9.16 11.36
C MET A 3 -0.72 -10.05 12.63
N GLY A 4 0.32 -10.85 12.93
CA GLY A 4 0.40 -11.80 14.04
C GLY A 4 0.20 -13.24 13.59
N ASP A 5 -0.85 -13.52 12.83
CA ASP A 5 -1.24 -14.85 12.33
C ASP A 5 -1.03 -15.01 10.81
N ARG A 6 -0.80 -13.92 10.10
CA ARG A 6 -0.66 -13.85 8.64
C ARG A 6 0.12 -12.62 8.21
N PHE A 7 0.46 -12.56 6.93
CA PHE A 7 1.05 -11.38 6.31
C PHE A 7 0.04 -10.64 5.42
N ARG A 8 0.11 -9.30 5.44
CA ARG A 8 -0.57 -8.40 4.52
C ARG A 8 0.44 -7.56 3.75
N MET A 9 0.40 -7.61 2.42
CA MET A 9 1.06 -6.65 1.56
C MET A 9 0.13 -5.47 1.29
N ILE A 10 0.69 -4.26 1.29
CA ILE A 10 -0.05 -3.02 1.00
C ILE A 10 0.69 -2.34 -0.13
N VAL A 11 -0.01 -2.08 -1.22
CA VAL A 11 0.53 -1.42 -2.41
C VAL A 11 -0.17 -0.09 -2.56
N ASN A 12 0.58 1.01 -2.61
CA ASN A 12 0.03 2.32 -2.94
C ASN A 12 0.65 2.83 -4.24
N GLU A 13 -0.20 3.08 -5.23
CA GLU A 13 0.21 3.75 -6.45
C GLU A 13 0.52 5.22 -6.17
N VAL A 14 1.68 5.66 -6.65
CA VAL A 14 2.14 7.03 -6.50
C VAL A 14 2.66 7.56 -7.83
N GLU A 15 2.55 8.86 -8.03
CA GLU A 15 3.16 9.56 -9.15
C GLU A 15 4.38 10.33 -8.65
N VAL A 16 5.56 10.04 -9.19
CA VAL A 16 6.80 10.76 -8.84
C VAL A 16 6.77 12.13 -9.48
N VAL A 17 7.02 13.16 -8.67
CA VAL A 17 7.02 14.56 -9.12
C VAL A 17 8.33 15.24 -8.74
N PRO A 18 8.77 16.27 -9.48
CA PRO A 18 9.87 17.11 -9.04
C PRO A 18 9.50 17.90 -7.77
N PRO A 19 10.48 18.31 -6.94
CA PRO A 19 10.23 19.25 -5.86
C PRO A 19 9.79 20.62 -6.39
N ASP A 20 8.87 21.30 -5.70
CA ASP A 20 8.38 22.63 -6.09
C ASP A 20 9.46 23.73 -6.03
N ALA A 21 10.52 23.52 -5.25
CA ALA A 21 11.63 24.46 -5.08
C ALA A 21 12.96 23.74 -4.80
N PRO A 22 14.11 24.39 -5.03
CA PRO A 22 15.41 23.86 -4.61
C PRO A 22 15.48 23.60 -3.10
N LEU A 23 16.13 22.50 -2.72
CA LEU A 23 16.29 22.07 -1.31
C LEU A 23 17.78 22.15 -0.90
N PRO A 24 18.39 23.34 -0.83
CA PRO A 24 19.86 23.49 -0.70
C PRO A 24 20.41 23.02 0.66
N LYS A 25 19.55 22.88 1.67
CA LYS A 25 19.94 22.43 3.02
C LYS A 25 19.61 20.97 3.31
N LEU A 26 18.99 20.24 2.37
CA LEU A 26 18.63 18.84 2.58
C LEU A 26 19.84 17.96 2.23
N PRO A 27 20.52 17.34 3.22
CA PRO A 27 21.81 16.68 3.02
C PRO A 27 21.69 15.24 2.52
N VAL A 28 20.49 14.84 2.07
CA VAL A 28 20.16 13.47 1.68
C VAL A 28 19.46 13.44 0.32
N ALA A 29 19.59 12.32 -0.38
CA ALA A 29 18.74 12.02 -1.53
C ALA A 29 17.27 11.94 -1.10
N ARG A 30 16.36 12.29 -2.01
CA ARG A 30 14.92 12.32 -1.74
C ARG A 30 14.13 11.95 -2.98
N ALA A 31 12.95 11.40 -2.77
CA ALA A 31 11.89 11.30 -3.76
C ALA A 31 10.71 12.16 -3.29
N VAL A 32 10.02 12.79 -4.24
CA VAL A 32 8.75 13.49 -3.99
C VAL A 32 7.70 12.82 -4.86
N TRP A 33 6.53 12.57 -4.30
CA TRP A 33 5.45 11.91 -5.01
C TRP A 33 4.09 12.40 -4.56
N VAL A 34 3.10 12.22 -5.41
CA VAL A 34 1.68 12.40 -5.12
C VAL A 34 1.04 11.01 -5.05
N PRO A 35 0.56 10.56 -3.87
CA PRO A 35 -0.10 9.27 -3.78
C PRO A 35 -1.51 9.33 -4.35
N LYS A 36 -1.93 8.27 -5.02
CA LYS A 36 -3.30 8.13 -5.51
C LYS A 36 -4.23 7.64 -4.38
N PRO A 37 -5.51 8.05 -4.38
CA PRO A 37 -6.10 9.04 -5.28
C PRO A 37 -5.74 10.48 -4.88
N ASP A 38 -5.48 10.69 -3.59
CA ASP A 38 -4.93 11.92 -3.02
C ASP A 38 -4.28 11.60 -1.66
N LEU A 39 -3.51 12.54 -1.11
CA LEU A 39 -2.81 12.35 0.17
C LEU A 39 -3.74 11.98 1.33
N LYS A 40 -4.94 12.57 1.40
CA LYS A 40 -5.85 12.36 2.53
C LYS A 40 -6.42 10.95 2.50
N ILE A 41 -6.87 10.49 1.33
CA ILE A 41 -7.42 9.15 1.17
C ILE A 41 -6.32 8.09 1.27
N ALA A 42 -5.20 8.28 0.58
CA ALA A 42 -4.11 7.31 0.56
C ALA A 42 -3.53 7.10 1.96
N ALA A 43 -3.24 8.18 2.70
CA ALA A 43 -2.71 8.08 4.05
C ALA A 43 -3.73 7.44 5.01
N ALA A 44 -5.03 7.79 4.88
CA ALA A 44 -6.07 7.16 5.70
C ALA A 44 -6.19 5.66 5.43
N ALA A 45 -6.19 5.25 4.16
CA ALA A 45 -6.23 3.83 3.77
C ALA A 45 -4.98 3.08 4.27
N TRP A 46 -3.80 3.67 4.12
CA TRP A 46 -2.54 3.10 4.61
C TRP A 46 -2.56 2.87 6.13
N ILE A 47 -3.01 3.86 6.90
CA ILE A 47 -3.15 3.76 8.35
C ILE A 47 -4.18 2.69 8.73
N LEU A 48 -5.33 2.65 8.04
CA LEU A 48 -6.38 1.65 8.29
C LEU A 48 -5.90 0.23 8.01
N ALA A 49 -5.09 0.03 6.98
CA ALA A 49 -4.50 -1.26 6.65
C ALA A 49 -3.34 -1.68 7.58
N GLY A 50 -2.87 -0.77 8.45
CA GLY A 50 -1.74 -1.01 9.35
C GLY A 50 -0.37 -0.86 8.68
N GLY A 51 -0.27 -0.06 7.62
CA GLY A 51 0.96 0.09 6.85
C GLY A 51 2.13 0.68 7.64
N ALA A 52 3.33 0.15 7.39
CA ALA A 52 4.56 0.60 8.00
C ALA A 52 5.00 1.98 7.45
N HIS A 53 5.89 2.65 8.18
CA HIS A 53 6.56 3.86 7.69
C HIS A 53 7.70 3.56 6.71
N HIS A 54 8.27 2.35 6.78
CA HIS A 54 9.24 1.86 5.80
C HIS A 54 8.53 1.20 4.62
N THR A 55 8.96 1.53 3.41
CA THR A 55 8.40 1.03 2.15
C THR A 55 9.50 0.64 1.18
N GLY A 56 9.23 -0.36 0.33
CA GLY A 56 9.95 -0.53 -0.93
C GLY A 56 9.37 0.43 -1.97
N PHE A 57 10.22 1.21 -2.64
CA PHE A 57 9.81 2.11 -3.71
C PHE A 57 10.33 1.59 -5.05
N SER A 58 9.47 1.55 -6.07
CA SER A 58 9.84 1.08 -7.41
C SER A 58 9.14 1.90 -8.50
N GLN A 59 9.89 2.24 -9.54
CA GLN A 59 9.35 2.80 -10.79
C GLN A 59 9.24 1.72 -11.90
N ALA A 60 9.78 0.53 -11.66
CA ALA A 60 9.83 -0.56 -12.64
C ALA A 60 8.73 -1.61 -12.40
N LEU A 61 8.28 -1.75 -11.16
CA LEU A 61 7.23 -2.71 -10.80
C LEU A 61 5.85 -2.04 -10.88
N THR A 62 4.88 -2.75 -11.44
CA THR A 62 3.47 -2.36 -11.48
C THR A 62 2.73 -2.95 -10.29
N THR A 63 1.52 -2.47 -10.04
CA THR A 63 0.59 -3.06 -9.08
C THR A 63 0.32 -4.53 -9.40
N GLU A 64 0.14 -4.87 -10.69
CA GLU A 64 -0.07 -6.25 -11.18
C GLU A 64 1.06 -7.19 -10.76
N HIS A 65 2.34 -6.81 -10.96
CA HIS A 65 3.47 -7.64 -10.54
C HIS A 65 3.42 -7.98 -9.04
N LEU A 66 3.00 -7.02 -8.21
CA LEU A 66 2.92 -7.19 -6.77
C LEU A 66 1.70 -8.03 -6.39
N THR A 67 0.53 -7.79 -6.98
CA THR A 67 -0.66 -8.60 -6.71
C THR A 67 -0.44 -10.06 -7.10
N ASP A 68 0.18 -10.32 -8.25
CA ASP A 68 0.53 -11.67 -8.70
C ASP A 68 1.50 -12.35 -7.73
N PHE A 69 2.52 -11.62 -7.27
CA PHE A 69 3.46 -12.14 -6.27
C PHE A 69 2.74 -12.53 -4.97
N ALA A 70 1.82 -11.69 -4.48
CA ALA A 70 1.05 -12.01 -3.29
C ALA A 70 0.16 -13.24 -3.45
N GLU A 71 -0.44 -13.40 -4.63
CA GLU A 71 -1.22 -14.60 -4.95
C GLU A 71 -0.33 -15.85 -4.98
N MET A 72 0.84 -15.80 -5.63
CA MET A 72 1.79 -16.91 -5.69
C MET A 72 2.26 -17.38 -4.31
N VAL A 73 2.44 -16.45 -3.37
CA VAL A 73 2.91 -16.74 -2.00
C VAL A 73 1.77 -16.85 -0.97
N GLY A 74 0.52 -16.75 -1.42
CA GLY A 74 -0.67 -16.96 -0.59
C GLY A 74 -0.88 -15.92 0.52
N ILE A 75 -0.47 -14.66 0.31
CA ILE A 75 -0.68 -13.58 1.29
C ILE A 75 -1.74 -12.60 0.83
N GLU A 76 -2.36 -11.89 1.77
CA GLU A 76 -3.28 -10.81 1.42
C GLU A 76 -2.52 -9.67 0.74
N CYS A 77 -3.08 -9.13 -0.34
CA CYS A 77 -2.65 -7.88 -0.94
C CYS A 77 -3.82 -6.90 -1.00
N VAL A 78 -3.62 -5.70 -0.47
CA VAL A 78 -4.57 -4.60 -0.59
C VAL A 78 -3.95 -3.46 -1.38
N VAL A 79 -4.72 -2.90 -2.31
CA VAL A 79 -4.27 -1.88 -3.25
C VAL A 79 -4.91 -0.54 -2.91
N ILE A 80 -4.09 0.51 -2.92
CA ILE A 80 -4.50 1.90 -2.77
C ILE A 80 -4.11 2.63 -4.06
N ASP A 81 -5.12 3.01 -4.84
CA ASP A 81 -5.01 3.53 -6.19
C ASP A 81 -6.00 4.69 -6.46
N ALA A 82 -6.16 5.08 -7.74
CA ALA A 82 -7.07 6.15 -8.14
C ALA A 82 -8.55 5.90 -7.81
N HIS A 83 -8.96 4.65 -7.60
CA HIS A 83 -10.35 4.25 -7.40
C HIS A 83 -10.67 3.93 -5.95
N THR A 84 -9.69 4.08 -5.06
CA THR A 84 -9.84 3.75 -3.64
C THR A 84 -10.88 4.64 -2.96
N ASP A 85 -11.98 4.01 -2.55
CA ASP A 85 -12.99 4.59 -1.67
C ASP A 85 -12.80 4.05 -0.25
N LEU A 86 -12.62 4.93 0.74
CA LEU A 86 -12.36 4.52 2.13
C LEU A 86 -13.47 3.66 2.74
N ARG A 87 -14.73 3.85 2.32
CA ARG A 87 -15.83 3.04 2.84
C ARG A 87 -15.76 1.62 2.28
N MET A 88 -15.45 1.46 0.99
CA MET A 88 -15.21 0.16 0.38
C MET A 88 -13.97 -0.51 0.96
N PHE A 89 -12.86 0.20 1.01
CA PHE A 89 -11.59 -0.30 1.53
C PHE A 89 -11.72 -0.84 2.97
N LYS A 90 -12.43 -0.13 3.86
CA LYS A 90 -12.72 -0.64 5.21
C LYS A 90 -13.54 -1.93 5.22
N ARG A 91 -14.45 -2.11 4.27
CA ARG A 91 -15.24 -3.35 4.16
C ARG A 91 -14.36 -4.48 3.65
N GLU A 92 -13.54 -4.22 2.64
CA GLU A 92 -12.58 -5.17 2.10
C GLU A 92 -11.63 -5.70 3.17
N LEU A 93 -11.01 -4.82 3.98
CA LEU A 93 -10.16 -5.25 5.10
C LEU A 93 -10.90 -6.21 6.05
N ARG A 94 -12.16 -5.91 6.39
CA ARG A 94 -12.96 -6.77 7.29
C ARG A 94 -13.31 -8.12 6.65
N TRP A 95 -13.65 -8.12 5.37
CA TRP A 95 -13.96 -9.35 4.64
C TRP A 95 -12.72 -10.22 4.51
N ASN A 96 -11.57 -9.63 4.19
CA ASN A 96 -10.30 -10.32 4.10
C ASN A 96 -9.88 -10.86 5.48
N ASP A 97 -9.99 -10.06 6.55
CA ASP A 97 -9.68 -10.54 7.91
C ASP A 97 -10.47 -11.82 8.24
N MET A 98 -11.76 -11.89 7.88
CA MET A 98 -12.55 -13.11 8.03
C MET A 98 -12.09 -14.24 7.10
N ALA A 99 -11.85 -13.95 5.83
CA ALA A 99 -11.46 -14.95 4.83
C ALA A 99 -10.12 -15.62 5.18
N TYR A 100 -9.12 -14.83 5.57
CA TYR A 100 -7.80 -15.34 5.94
C TYR A 100 -7.77 -15.98 7.34
N ALA A 101 -8.65 -15.57 8.26
CA ALA A 101 -8.82 -16.28 9.54
C ALA A 101 -9.47 -17.67 9.36
N LEU A 102 -10.42 -17.80 8.43
CA LEU A 102 -11.09 -19.08 8.13
C LEU A 102 -10.23 -20.00 7.24
N GLY A 103 -9.38 -19.41 6.39
CA GLY A 103 -8.46 -20.10 5.50
C GLY A 103 -7.16 -20.59 6.15
N GLY A 104 -6.96 -20.37 7.46
CA GLY A 104 -5.80 -20.84 8.24
C GLY A 104 -5.67 -22.37 8.41
N GLY A 105 -6.20 -23.14 7.46
CA GLY A 105 -6.11 -24.59 7.38
C GLY A 105 -6.05 -25.03 5.92
N ALA A 106 -4.92 -24.75 5.26
CA ALA A 106 -4.47 -25.45 4.07
C ALA A 106 -3.04 -25.96 4.32
#